data_AF-A0A1F5LAG4-F1
#
_entry.id   AF-A0A1F5LAG4-F1
#
_cell.length_a   1.000
_cell.length_b   1.000
_cell.length_c   1.000
_cell.angle_alpha   90.00
_cell.angle_beta   90.00
_cell.angle_gamma   90.00
#
_symmetry.space_group_name_H-M   'P 1'
#
loop_
_entity.id
_entity.type
_entity.pdbx_description
1 polymer ?
#
loop_
_entity_poly.entity_id
_entity_poly.type
_entity_poly.pdbx_seq_one_letter_code
_entity_poly.pdbx_strand_id
1 'polypeptide(L)'
;MLILLHIACGLDSRYMISRIRPEKFKVLSLTTIASPHRGSSVADYVFDQTGAERLPQIYYALNRLNVETGAFGQLTRKYMTETFNPNVPDIEDVRYFSYGAAFEPSIWSAFRMSHRVLASIEGPNDGLVSVSSSRWGGESGYKGTLMGVSHLDLINWTNRLKWLAAEVTGNRRKFNAIAFYLDIADMLAKEGL
;
A
#
# COMPACT_ATOMS: atom_id res chain seq x y z
N MET A 1 -2.20 -18.21 12.09
CA MET A 1 -2.41 -17.89 10.65
C MET A 1 -1.56 -16.68 10.30
N LEU A 2 -0.84 -16.76 9.18
CA LEU A 2 0.00 -15.68 8.64
C LEU A 2 -0.81 -14.96 7.56
N ILE A 3 -0.88 -13.65 7.66
CA ILE A 3 -1.64 -12.82 6.72
C ILE A 3 -0.66 -11.95 5.94
N LEU A 4 -0.57 -12.19 4.63
CA LEU A 4 0.24 -11.43 3.68
C LEU A 4 -0.70 -10.65 2.77
N LEU A 5 -0.77 -9.33 2.95
CA LEU A 5 -1.76 -8.51 2.24
C LEU A 5 -1.20 -7.18 1.72
N HIS A 6 -1.81 -6.74 0.63
CA HIS A 6 -1.39 -5.57 -0.14
C HIS A 6 -2.36 -4.42 0.07
N ILE A 7 -1.84 -3.20 0.15
CA ILE A 7 -2.59 -1.95 -0.03
C ILE A 7 -3.76 -1.83 0.95
N ALA A 8 -5.00 -1.90 0.48
CA ALA A 8 -6.22 -1.75 1.27
C ALA A 8 -6.48 -2.97 2.16
N CYS A 9 -6.13 -4.17 1.69
CA CYS A 9 -6.33 -5.40 2.45
C CYS A 9 -5.49 -5.42 3.76
N GLY A 10 -4.39 -4.67 3.80
CA GLY A 10 -3.61 -4.49 5.03
C GLY A 10 -4.39 -3.76 6.13
N LEU A 11 -5.22 -2.77 5.76
CA LEU A 11 -6.09 -2.04 6.68
C LEU A 11 -7.28 -2.93 7.11
N ASP A 12 -7.91 -3.63 6.18
CA ASP A 12 -9.00 -4.56 6.48
C ASP A 12 -8.56 -5.66 7.45
N SER A 13 -7.33 -6.15 7.32
CA SER A 13 -6.80 -7.12 8.27
C SER A 13 -6.49 -6.55 9.64
N ARG A 14 -6.00 -5.30 9.73
CA ARG A 14 -5.90 -4.62 11.02
C ARG A 14 -7.28 -4.49 11.67
N TYR A 15 -8.30 -4.12 10.88
CA TYR A 15 -9.68 -4.07 11.36
C TYR A 15 -10.18 -5.44 11.83
N MET A 16 -9.95 -6.50 11.05
CA MET A 16 -10.32 -7.87 11.42
C MET A 16 -9.65 -8.31 12.73
N ILE A 17 -8.34 -8.07 12.86
CA ILE A 17 -7.57 -8.46 14.05
C ILE A 17 -8.04 -7.69 15.29
N SER A 18 -8.23 -6.38 15.17
CA SER A 18 -8.51 -5.51 16.32
C SER A 18 -10.00 -5.49 16.73
N ARG A 19 -10.90 -5.45 15.74
CA ARG A 19 -12.35 -5.25 15.93
C ARG A 19 -13.17 -6.52 15.83
N ILE A 20 -12.93 -7.33 14.80
CA ILE A 20 -13.71 -8.57 14.59
C ILE A 20 -13.23 -9.66 15.55
N ARG A 21 -11.92 -9.73 15.83
CA ARG A 21 -11.28 -10.67 16.77
C ARG A 21 -11.75 -12.12 16.53
N PRO A 22 -11.31 -12.75 15.42
CA PRO A 22 -11.76 -14.09 15.07
C PRO A 22 -11.45 -15.10 16.17
N GLU A 23 -12.45 -15.86 16.60
CA GLU A 23 -12.30 -16.85 17.69
C GLU A 23 -11.82 -18.22 17.18
N LYS A 24 -12.07 -18.52 15.89
CA LYS A 24 -11.76 -19.83 15.29
C LYS A 24 -10.28 -20.03 14.99
N PHE A 25 -9.49 -18.96 14.95
CA PHE A 25 -8.05 -19.04 14.70
C PHE A 25 -7.33 -17.87 15.37
N LYS A 26 -6.10 -18.11 15.80
CA LYS A 26 -5.21 -17.05 16.27
C LYS A 26 -4.38 -16.50 15.10
N VAL A 27 -4.41 -15.19 14.93
CA VAL A 27 -3.46 -14.48 14.05
C VAL A 27 -2.16 -14.33 14.81
N LEU A 28 -1.04 -14.74 14.20
CA LEU A 28 0.28 -14.66 14.85
C LEU A 28 1.07 -13.46 14.32
N SER A 29 0.90 -13.15 13.04
CA SER A 29 1.44 -11.93 12.46
C SER A 29 0.60 -11.40 11.30
N LEU A 30 0.75 -10.11 11.06
CA LEU A 30 0.26 -9.40 9.89
C LEU A 30 1.46 -8.75 9.20
N THR A 31 1.67 -9.07 7.93
CA THR A 31 2.67 -8.38 7.10
C THR A 31 1.95 -7.58 6.02
N THR A 32 2.19 -6.26 6.01
CA THR A 32 1.61 -5.35 5.03
C THR A 32 2.65 -4.86 4.02
N ILE A 33 2.23 -4.72 2.77
CA ILE A 33 3.10 -4.26 1.69
C ILE A 33 2.44 -3.05 1.03
N ALA A 34 3.11 -1.90 1.11
CA ALA A 34 2.66 -0.62 0.56
C ALA A 34 1.25 -0.20 1.01
N SER A 35 0.88 -0.56 2.24
CA SER A 35 -0.42 -0.20 2.82
C SER A 35 -0.42 1.23 3.37
N PRO A 36 -1.41 2.08 3.04
CA PRO A 36 -1.46 3.48 3.48
C PRO A 36 -1.92 3.61 4.94
N HIS A 37 -1.11 3.16 5.90
CA HIS A 37 -1.48 3.15 7.32
C HIS A 37 -1.69 4.55 7.92
N ARG A 38 -1.09 5.58 7.32
CA ARG A 38 -1.29 6.99 7.70
C ARG A 38 -2.03 7.77 6.61
N GLY A 39 -2.67 7.08 5.68
CA GLY A 39 -3.35 7.65 4.52
C GLY A 39 -2.39 8.07 3.40
N SER A 40 -2.89 8.82 2.43
CA SER A 40 -2.11 9.35 1.32
C SER A 40 -2.44 10.81 1.09
N SER A 41 -1.43 11.67 0.97
CA SER A 41 -1.60 13.08 0.61
C SER A 41 -2.17 13.24 -0.80
N VAL A 42 -2.11 12.21 -1.65
CA VAL A 42 -2.82 12.23 -2.94
C VAL A 42 -4.31 12.22 -2.71
N ALA A 43 -4.79 11.41 -1.75
CA ALA A 43 -6.20 11.41 -1.38
C ALA A 43 -6.60 12.77 -0.83
N ASP A 44 -5.82 13.32 0.12
CA ASP A 44 -6.10 14.65 0.68
C ASP A 44 -6.12 15.74 -0.40
N TYR A 45 -5.10 15.78 -1.27
CA TYR A 45 -5.01 16.75 -2.38
C TYR A 45 -6.22 16.68 -3.32
N VAL A 46 -6.67 15.46 -3.64
CA VAL A 46 -7.85 15.24 -4.47
C VAL A 46 -9.12 15.72 -3.78
N PHE A 47 -9.26 15.54 -2.47
CA PHE A 47 -10.42 16.06 -1.74
C PHE A 47 -10.38 17.58 -1.56
N ASP A 48 -9.23 18.14 -1.23
CA ASP A 48 -9.05 19.57 -0.92
C ASP A 48 -9.14 20.48 -2.15
N GLN A 49 -8.58 20.08 -3.30
CA GLN A 49 -8.64 20.92 -4.50
C GLN A 49 -9.97 20.88 -5.26
N THR A 50 -10.78 19.85 -5.02
CA THR A 50 -11.84 19.49 -5.98
C THR A 50 -13.20 20.07 -5.60
N GLY A 51 -13.45 20.33 -4.31
CA GLY A 51 -14.79 20.68 -3.84
C GLY A 51 -15.82 19.56 -4.10
N ALA A 52 -16.94 19.57 -3.39
CA ALA A 52 -17.94 18.50 -3.50
C ALA A 52 -18.49 18.29 -4.93
N GLU A 53 -18.38 19.30 -5.80
CA GLU A 53 -18.96 19.32 -7.15
C GLU A 53 -18.21 18.46 -8.18
N ARG A 54 -16.90 18.26 -8.01
CA ARG A 54 -16.08 17.46 -8.95
C ARG A 54 -15.72 16.06 -8.47
N LEU A 55 -16.15 15.71 -7.25
CA LEU A 55 -16.05 14.36 -6.70
C LEU A 55 -16.68 13.27 -7.60
N PRO A 56 -17.85 13.48 -8.24
CA PRO A 56 -18.47 12.45 -9.07
C PRO A 56 -17.61 12.04 -10.27
N GLN A 57 -16.89 12.96 -10.92
CA GLN A 57 -16.04 12.65 -12.07
C GLN A 57 -14.78 11.90 -11.66
N ILE A 58 -14.20 12.23 -10.50
CA ILE A 58 -13.05 11.51 -9.95
C ILE A 58 -13.48 10.12 -9.48
N TYR A 59 -14.61 10.02 -8.79
CA TYR A 59 -15.21 8.74 -8.42
C TYR A 59 -15.55 7.89 -9.64
N TYR A 60 -16.01 8.51 -10.73
CA TYR A 60 -16.22 7.82 -12.01
C TYR A 60 -14.90 7.32 -12.62
N ALA A 61 -13.84 8.13 -12.59
CA ALA A 61 -12.52 7.73 -13.05
C ALA A 61 -11.90 6.61 -12.19
N LEU A 62 -12.05 6.71 -10.87
CA LEU A 62 -11.62 5.69 -9.89
C LEU A 62 -12.41 4.39 -10.08
N ASN A 63 -13.74 4.46 -10.24
CA ASN A 63 -14.57 3.29 -10.56
C ASN A 63 -14.16 2.64 -11.88
N ARG A 64 -13.77 3.42 -12.89
CA ARG A 64 -13.25 2.88 -14.15
C ARG A 64 -11.90 2.19 -14.01
N LEU A 65 -11.17 2.50 -12.93
CA LEU A 65 -9.96 1.82 -12.51
C LEU A 65 -10.23 0.74 -11.44
N ASN A 66 -11.50 0.37 -11.20
CA ASN A 66 -11.94 -0.55 -10.14
C ASN A 66 -11.50 -0.14 -8.71
N VAL A 67 -11.31 1.15 -8.47
CA VAL A 67 -11.06 1.69 -7.12
C VAL A 67 -12.40 2.14 -6.54
N GLU A 68 -12.86 1.47 -5.48
CA GLU A 68 -14.11 1.81 -4.81
C GLU A 68 -14.05 3.23 -4.22
N THR A 69 -15.07 4.01 -4.53
CA THR A 69 -15.18 5.44 -4.21
C THR A 69 -15.24 5.70 -2.70
N GLY A 70 -15.94 4.85 -1.96
CA GLY A 70 -15.99 4.88 -0.49
C GLY A 70 -14.64 4.57 0.16
N ALA A 71 -13.86 3.66 -0.44
CA ALA A 71 -12.52 3.34 0.04
C ALA A 71 -11.58 4.54 -0.09
N PHE A 72 -11.71 5.34 -1.15
CA PHE A 72 -10.82 6.50 -1.38
C PHE A 72 -10.91 7.57 -0.28
N GLY A 73 -12.11 7.85 0.25
CA GLY A 73 -12.29 8.79 1.37
C GLY A 73 -11.66 8.30 2.68
N GLN A 74 -11.65 6.98 2.89
CA GLN A 74 -11.01 6.36 4.05
C GLN A 74 -9.48 6.37 3.94
N LEU A 75 -8.91 6.55 2.75
CA LEU A 75 -7.47 6.64 2.54
C LEU A 75 -6.89 8.04 2.81
N THR A 76 -7.70 9.02 3.20
CA THR A 76 -7.22 10.34 3.60
C THR A 76 -6.37 10.27 4.87
N ARG A 77 -5.35 11.13 4.99
CA ARG A 77 -4.49 11.15 6.18
C ARG A 77 -5.29 11.53 7.42
N LYS A 78 -6.26 12.42 7.25
CA LYS A 78 -7.20 12.82 8.32
C LYS A 78 -7.98 11.62 8.83
N TYR A 79 -8.68 10.89 7.96
CA TYR A 79 -9.45 9.73 8.38
C TYR A 79 -8.57 8.66 9.05
N MET A 80 -7.40 8.37 8.46
CA MET A 80 -6.49 7.37 8.99
C MET A 80 -5.96 7.73 10.38
N THR A 81 -5.61 8.99 10.60
CA THR A 81 -4.99 9.45 11.86
C THR A 81 -6.03 9.71 12.95
N GLU A 82 -7.17 10.31 12.61
CA GLU A 82 -8.17 10.75 13.59
C GLU A 82 -9.26 9.71 13.83
N THR A 83 -9.55 8.84 12.87
CA THR A 83 -10.66 7.89 12.96
C THR A 83 -10.18 6.44 12.94
N PHE A 84 -9.45 6.00 11.93
CA PHE A 84 -9.13 4.58 11.77
C PHE A 84 -8.13 4.08 12.83
N ASN A 85 -6.94 4.68 12.91
CA ASN A 85 -5.88 4.20 13.81
C ASN A 85 -6.27 4.22 15.30
N PRO A 86 -6.97 5.26 15.83
CA PRO A 86 -7.42 5.25 17.21
C PRO A 86 -8.47 4.16 17.50
N ASN A 87 -9.33 3.84 16.53
CA ASN A 87 -10.37 2.83 16.70
C ASN A 87 -9.87 1.40 16.43
N VAL A 88 -8.74 1.25 15.73
CA VAL A 88 -8.14 -0.03 15.34
C VAL A 88 -6.73 -0.13 15.92
N PRO A 89 -6.60 -0.22 17.26
CA PRO A 89 -5.30 -0.39 17.90
C PRO A 89 -4.70 -1.75 17.57
N ASP A 90 -3.37 -1.81 17.57
CA ASP A 90 -2.63 -3.05 17.44
C ASP A 90 -2.84 -3.93 18.68
N ILE A 91 -2.82 -5.25 18.49
CA ILE A 91 -3.00 -6.24 19.56
C ILE A 91 -1.62 -6.81 19.93
N GLU A 92 -1.28 -6.79 21.22
CA GLU A 92 0.05 -7.18 21.73
C GLU A 92 0.48 -8.60 21.34
N ASP A 93 -0.49 -9.51 21.24
CA ASP A 93 -0.30 -10.92 20.87
C ASP A 93 0.01 -11.14 19.38
N VAL A 94 -0.06 -10.10 18.55
CA VAL A 94 0.12 -10.17 17.10
C VAL A 94 1.35 -9.37 16.70
N ARG A 95 2.23 -9.98 15.89
CA ARG A 95 3.37 -9.27 15.32
C ARG A 95 2.99 -8.54 14.04
N TYR A 96 3.36 -7.27 13.96
CA TYR A 96 3.08 -6.44 12.79
C TYR A 96 4.38 -6.16 12.05
N PHE A 97 4.40 -6.50 10.77
CA PHE A 97 5.50 -6.20 9.86
C PHE A 97 5.01 -5.36 8.70
N SER A 98 5.87 -4.47 8.19
CA SER A 98 5.54 -3.75 6.98
C SER A 98 6.72 -3.50 6.06
N TYR A 99 6.38 -3.41 4.77
CA TYR A 99 7.27 -3.06 3.68
C TYR A 99 6.73 -1.85 2.94
N GLY A 100 7.61 -0.91 2.61
CA GLY A 100 7.30 0.21 1.73
C GLY A 100 7.72 -0.08 0.30
N ALA A 101 7.28 0.76 -0.64
CA ALA A 101 7.78 0.76 -2.00
C ALA A 101 8.10 2.20 -2.44
N ALA A 102 9.12 2.33 -3.28
CA ALA A 102 9.51 3.60 -3.88
C ALA A 102 10.01 3.38 -5.30
N PHE A 103 9.67 4.28 -6.23
CA PHE A 103 10.16 4.24 -7.59
C PHE A 103 10.31 5.64 -8.18
N GLU A 104 11.15 5.79 -9.20
CA GLU A 104 11.22 7.04 -9.95
C GLU A 104 10.41 6.90 -11.26
N PRO A 105 9.33 7.69 -11.45
CA PRO A 105 8.52 7.61 -12.65
C PRO A 105 9.21 8.21 -13.88
N SER A 106 9.14 7.48 -15.00
CA SER A 106 9.42 8.05 -16.33
C SER A 106 8.51 9.25 -16.64
N ILE A 107 8.94 10.11 -17.57
CA ILE A 107 8.18 11.27 -18.05
C ILE A 107 6.78 10.87 -18.55
N TRP A 108 6.64 9.67 -19.11
CA TRP A 108 5.38 9.13 -19.65
C TRP A 108 4.56 8.30 -18.65
N SER A 109 4.97 8.23 -17.38
CA SER A 109 4.25 7.46 -16.37
C SER A 109 2.93 8.11 -15.96
N ALA A 110 1.86 7.33 -15.91
CA ALA A 110 0.56 7.80 -15.41
C ALA A 110 0.62 8.28 -13.94
N PHE A 111 1.56 7.76 -13.15
CA PHE A 111 1.76 8.15 -11.74
C PHE A 111 2.67 9.36 -11.55
N ARG A 112 3.13 10.02 -12.62
CA ARG A 112 4.08 11.13 -12.49
C ARG A 112 3.55 12.27 -11.65
N MET A 113 2.26 12.61 -11.81
CA MET A 113 1.64 13.71 -11.09
C MET A 113 1.45 13.36 -9.61
N SER A 114 0.86 12.20 -9.31
CA SER A 114 0.64 11.74 -7.94
C SER A 114 1.96 11.51 -7.19
N HIS A 115 2.96 10.92 -7.86
CA HIS A 115 4.30 10.76 -7.31
C HIS A 115 4.94 12.10 -6.96
N ARG A 116 4.77 13.14 -7.80
CA ARG A 116 5.33 14.46 -7.53
C ARG A 116 4.69 15.11 -6.31
N VAL A 117 3.37 15.01 -6.17
CA VAL A 117 2.65 15.52 -5.00
C VAL A 117 3.15 14.82 -3.73
N LEU A 118 3.20 13.47 -3.74
CA LEU A 118 3.74 12.69 -2.62
C LEU A 118 5.21 13.02 -2.34
N ALA A 119 6.05 13.13 -3.36
CA ALA A 119 7.46 13.45 -3.20
C ALA A 119 7.66 14.82 -2.52
N SER A 120 6.80 15.80 -2.84
CA SER A 120 6.88 17.13 -2.24
C SER A 120 6.39 17.19 -0.79
N ILE A 121 5.44 16.33 -0.39
CA ILE A 121 4.77 16.39 0.92
C ILE A 121 5.31 15.31 1.88
N GLU A 122 5.51 14.09 1.39
CA GLU A 122 5.77 12.88 2.17
C GLU A 122 7.10 12.20 1.82
N GLY A 123 7.72 12.56 0.70
CA GLY A 123 9.01 12.04 0.25
C GLY A 123 8.92 10.78 -0.63
N PRO A 124 9.87 9.83 -0.52
CA PRO A 124 9.90 8.62 -1.36
C PRO A 124 8.56 7.87 -1.34
N ASN A 125 8.08 7.48 -2.52
CA ASN A 125 6.76 6.90 -2.67
C ASN A 125 6.64 5.99 -3.89
N ASP A 126 5.60 5.16 -3.91
CA ASP A 126 5.32 4.21 -4.98
C ASP A 126 4.36 4.75 -6.06
N GLY A 127 4.03 6.04 -5.98
CA GLY A 127 3.11 6.75 -6.87
C GLY A 127 1.71 6.95 -6.29
N LEU A 128 1.32 6.21 -5.24
CA LEU A 128 0.03 6.37 -4.56
C LEU A 128 0.17 6.42 -3.04
N VAL A 129 1.17 5.76 -2.47
CA VAL A 129 1.44 5.68 -1.04
C VAL A 129 2.90 6.01 -0.79
N SER A 130 3.14 6.85 0.22
CA SER A 130 4.49 7.18 0.66
C SER A 130 5.11 6.06 1.48
N VAL A 131 6.44 5.99 1.47
CA VAL A 131 7.19 5.08 2.34
C VAL A 131 6.88 5.38 3.81
N SER A 132 6.76 6.65 4.18
CA SER A 132 6.43 7.09 5.54
C SER A 132 5.03 6.62 5.98
N SER A 133 4.03 6.65 5.10
CA SER A 133 2.69 6.13 5.39
C SER A 133 2.67 4.60 5.48
N SER A 134 3.50 3.91 4.67
CA SER A 134 3.58 2.44 4.67
C SER A 134 4.25 1.82 5.90
N ARG A 135 4.96 2.61 6.71
CA ARG A 135 5.67 2.13 7.90
C ARG A 135 4.70 1.77 9.03
N TRP A 136 4.73 0.53 9.50
CA TRP A 136 3.90 0.05 10.61
C TRP A 136 4.64 -1.01 11.45
N GLY A 137 4.19 -1.24 12.68
CA GLY A 137 4.78 -2.22 13.60
C GLY A 137 6.01 -1.72 14.40
N GLY A 138 6.17 -0.40 14.57
CA GLY A 138 7.27 0.18 15.35
C GLY A 138 8.65 0.03 14.69
N GLU A 139 9.71 0.11 15.49
CA GLU A 139 11.10 0.07 15.00
C GLU A 139 11.50 -1.31 14.44
N SER A 140 10.99 -2.39 15.03
CA SER A 140 11.30 -3.77 14.61
C SER A 140 10.36 -4.32 13.53
N GLY A 141 9.21 -3.68 13.33
CA GLY A 141 8.19 -4.09 12.37
C GLY A 141 8.49 -3.66 10.92
N TYR A 142 9.17 -2.54 10.72
CA TYR A 142 9.51 -2.09 9.37
C TYR A 142 10.71 -2.86 8.80
N LYS A 143 10.47 -3.70 7.81
CA LYS A 143 11.50 -4.61 7.28
C LYS A 143 12.24 -4.07 6.04
N GLY A 144 11.68 -3.09 5.34
CA GLY A 144 12.42 -2.42 4.26
C GLY A 144 11.57 -1.71 3.21
N THR A 145 12.26 -1.07 2.27
CA THR A 145 11.65 -0.40 1.10
C THR A 145 12.03 -1.11 -0.19
N LEU A 146 11.03 -1.50 -0.97
CA LEU A 146 11.21 -2.03 -2.31
C LEU A 146 11.52 -0.92 -3.30
N MET A 147 12.73 -0.93 -3.86
CA MET A 147 13.19 0.11 -4.79
C MET A 147 12.88 -0.25 -6.24
N GLY A 148 12.41 0.74 -7.01
CA GLY A 148 12.09 0.59 -8.42
C GLY A 148 10.76 -0.12 -8.69
N VAL A 149 9.88 -0.20 -7.69
CA VAL A 149 8.58 -0.87 -7.77
C VAL A 149 7.48 0.16 -7.62
N SER A 150 6.65 0.31 -8.66
CA SER A 150 5.46 1.17 -8.57
C SER A 150 4.30 0.41 -7.94
N HIS A 151 3.29 1.14 -7.45
CA HIS A 151 2.10 0.55 -6.84
C HIS A 151 1.39 -0.48 -7.75
N LEU A 152 1.39 -0.29 -9.08
CA LEU A 152 0.83 -1.25 -10.04
C LEU A 152 1.68 -2.50 -10.26
N ASP A 153 2.99 -2.39 -10.03
CA ASP A 153 3.90 -3.54 -10.16
C ASP A 153 3.72 -4.52 -9.01
N LEU A 154 3.29 -4.02 -7.83
CA LEU A 154 2.93 -4.86 -6.69
C LEU A 154 1.68 -5.70 -6.94
N ILE A 155 0.67 -5.17 -7.64
CA ILE A 155 -0.57 -5.89 -7.95
C ILE A 155 -0.52 -6.70 -9.25
N ASN A 156 0.66 -6.84 -9.87
CA ASN A 156 0.84 -7.60 -11.10
C ASN A 156 -0.06 -7.17 -12.28
N TRP A 157 -0.61 -5.96 -12.23
CA TRP A 157 -1.59 -5.47 -13.22
C TRP A 157 -0.92 -5.07 -14.53
N THR A 158 0.31 -4.55 -14.43
CA THR A 158 1.16 -4.21 -15.58
C THR A 158 1.64 -5.44 -16.35
N ASN A 159 1.37 -6.65 -15.87
CA ASN A 159 2.06 -7.86 -16.27
C ASN A 159 1.63 -8.45 -17.63
N ARG A 160 0.63 -7.90 -18.33
CA ARG A 160 0.38 -8.22 -19.77
C ARG A 160 1.05 -7.22 -20.72
N LEU A 161 0.87 -5.92 -20.49
CA LEU A 161 1.42 -4.89 -21.37
C LEU A 161 2.94 -4.72 -21.20
N LYS A 162 3.46 -4.80 -19.97
CA LYS A 162 4.91 -4.80 -19.72
C LYS A 162 5.57 -6.09 -20.20
N TRP A 163 4.86 -7.21 -20.24
CA TRP A 163 5.41 -8.48 -20.74
C TRP A 163 5.65 -8.39 -22.24
N LEU A 164 4.65 -7.95 -23.00
CA LEU A 164 4.78 -7.63 -24.43
C LEU A 164 5.84 -6.56 -24.70
N ALA A 165 5.88 -5.48 -23.90
CA ALA A 165 6.87 -4.43 -24.09
C ALA A 165 8.30 -4.86 -23.70
N ALA A 166 8.48 -5.67 -22.64
CA ALA A 166 9.79 -6.12 -22.18
C ALA A 166 10.42 -7.17 -23.12
N GLU A 167 9.59 -8.00 -23.76
CA GLU A 167 10.03 -8.92 -24.82
C GLU A 167 10.56 -8.17 -26.05
N VAL A 168 9.94 -7.02 -26.38
CA VAL A 168 10.32 -6.18 -27.53
C VAL A 168 11.49 -5.24 -27.21
N THR A 169 11.61 -4.75 -25.97
CA THR A 169 12.61 -3.72 -25.59
C THR A 169 13.82 -4.25 -24.83
N GLY A 170 13.88 -5.56 -24.53
CA GLY A 170 15.01 -6.18 -23.82
C GLY A 170 15.19 -5.72 -22.37
N ASN A 171 14.23 -4.98 -21.81
CA ASN A 171 14.34 -4.38 -20.49
C ASN A 171 14.06 -5.44 -19.41
N ARG A 172 15.13 -5.99 -18.80
CA ARG A 172 15.03 -7.01 -17.75
C ARG A 172 14.23 -6.47 -16.55
N ARG A 173 13.31 -7.31 -16.04
CA ARG A 173 12.55 -7.03 -14.81
C ARG A 173 13.51 -6.67 -13.67
N LYS A 174 13.32 -5.51 -13.04
CA LYS A 174 14.10 -5.09 -11.86
C LYS A 174 13.62 -5.72 -10.55
N PHE A 175 12.39 -6.24 -10.50
CA PHE A 175 11.79 -6.83 -9.30
C PHE A 175 11.27 -8.25 -9.55
N ASN A 176 11.63 -9.17 -8.66
CA ASN A 176 11.14 -10.55 -8.66
C ASN A 176 10.21 -10.74 -7.46
N ALA A 177 8.90 -10.67 -7.71
CA ALA A 177 7.89 -10.82 -6.68
C ALA A 177 7.97 -12.18 -5.97
N ILE A 178 8.31 -13.26 -6.69
CA ILE A 178 8.42 -14.61 -6.11
C ILE A 178 9.55 -14.64 -5.08
N ALA A 179 10.73 -14.13 -5.45
CA ALA A 179 11.87 -14.05 -4.53
C ALA A 179 11.53 -13.19 -3.30
N PHE A 180 10.78 -12.10 -3.48
CA PHE A 180 10.34 -11.25 -2.38
C PHE A 180 9.38 -11.96 -1.40
N TYR A 181 8.36 -12.68 -1.89
CA TYR A 181 7.48 -13.42 -0.98
C TYR A 181 8.20 -14.59 -0.30
N LEU A 182 9.17 -15.23 -0.98
CA LEU A 182 10.03 -16.24 -0.35
C LEU A 182 10.88 -15.63 0.77
N ASP A 183 11.43 -14.44 0.55
CA ASP A 183 12.20 -13.70 1.56
C ASP A 183 11.31 -13.30 2.76
N ILE A 184 10.06 -12.90 2.52
CA ILE A 184 9.11 -12.66 3.61
C ILE A 184 8.83 -13.94 4.40
N ALA A 185 8.61 -15.07 3.72
CA ALA A 185 8.39 -16.36 4.39
C ALA A 185 9.62 -16.78 5.24
N ASP A 186 10.83 -16.61 4.72
CA ASP A 186 12.08 -16.87 5.46
C ASP A 186 12.23 -15.91 6.66
N MET A 187 11.91 -14.63 6.50
CA MET A 187 11.87 -13.66 7.58
C MET A 187 10.90 -14.07 8.69
N LEU A 188 9.68 -14.49 8.33
CA LEU A 188 8.68 -14.97 9.29
C LEU A 188 9.18 -16.22 10.03
N ALA A 189 9.80 -17.16 9.33
CA ALA A 189 10.38 -18.35 9.94
C ALA A 189 11.50 -18.01 10.94
N LYS A 190 12.38 -17.04 10.61
CA LYS A 190 13.43 -16.54 11.52
C LYS A 190 12.88 -15.85 12.76
N GLU A 191 11.72 -15.21 12.62
CA GLU A 191 10.97 -14.63 13.73
C GLU A 191 10.26 -15.72 14.57
N GLY A 192 10.24 -16.98 14.13
CA GLY A 192 9.58 -18.09 14.84
C GLY A 192 8.05 -18.07 14.65
N LEU A 193 7.61 -17.75 13.44
CA LEU A 193 6.20 -17.70 13.01
C LEU A 193 5.87 -18.74 11.95
#